data_AF-A0A960N2M0-F1
#
_entry.id   AF-A0A960N2M0-F1
#
_cell.length_a   1.000
_cell.length_b   1.000
_cell.length_c   1.000
_cell.angle_alpha   90.00
_cell.angle_beta   90.00
_cell.angle_gamma   90.00
#
_symmetry.space_group_name_H-M   'P 1'
#
loop_
_entity.id
_entity.type
_entity.pdbx_description
1 polymer ?
#
loop_
_entity_poly.entity_id
_entity_poly.type
_entity_poly.pdbx_seq_one_letter_code
_entity_poly.pdbx_strand_id
1 'polypeptide(L)'
;MSVLTEEILRKAASWQAFKEGRSLFENGLVMDAAAGSTGWKGSVKSGSRAIRVGVTMRSATDIEARCACPENRSTGAVCAHAVATGLAVISGKSAATKQE
;
A
#
# COMPACT_ATOMS: atom_id res chain seq x y z
N MET A 1 -17.38 4.63 8.18
CA MET A 1 -16.39 4.70 7.09
C MET A 1 -15.02 4.86 7.73
N SER A 2 -14.26 3.77 7.84
CA SER A 2 -12.88 3.85 8.36
C SER A 2 -12.05 4.52 7.29
N VAL A 3 -11.89 5.84 7.39
CA VAL A 3 -11.10 6.64 6.45
C VAL A 3 -9.66 6.16 6.60
N LEU A 4 -9.12 5.53 5.56
CA LEU A 4 -7.68 5.28 5.47
C LEU A 4 -6.97 6.63 5.49
N THR A 5 -6.07 6.85 6.45
CA THR A 5 -5.28 8.08 6.57
C THR A 5 -3.80 7.76 6.58
N GLU A 6 -2.97 8.77 6.28
CA GLU A 6 -1.51 8.63 6.33
C GLU A 6 -1.04 8.24 7.76
N GLU A 7 -1.72 8.74 8.79
CA GLU A 7 -1.39 8.40 10.18
C GLU A 7 -1.57 6.90 10.47
N ILE A 8 -2.63 6.29 9.95
CA ILE A 8 -2.87 4.84 10.07
C ILE A 8 -1.72 4.07 9.41
N LEU A 9 -1.29 4.47 8.21
CA LEU A 9 -0.15 3.85 7.53
C LEU A 9 1.14 4.00 8.33
N ARG A 10 1.35 5.17 8.94
CA ARG A 10 2.54 5.48 9.74
C ARG A 10 2.60 4.73 11.07
N LYS A 11 1.44 4.39 11.64
CA LYS A 11 1.30 3.54 12.83
C LYS A 11 1.43 2.05 12.50
N ALA A 12 0.92 1.61 11.35
CA ALA A 12 0.90 0.21 10.97
C ALA A 12 2.20 -0.27 10.31
N ALA A 13 2.88 0.61 9.57
CA ALA A 13 4.15 0.31 8.92
C ALA A 13 5.32 0.83 9.75
N SER A 14 6.44 0.10 9.71
CA SER A 14 7.70 0.59 10.26
C SER A 14 8.19 1.81 9.48
N TRP A 15 8.95 2.69 10.16
CA TRP A 15 9.51 3.91 9.55
C TRP A 15 10.24 3.65 8.22
N GLN A 16 11.02 2.56 8.15
CA GLN A 16 11.74 2.18 6.94
C GLN A 16 10.78 1.84 5.78
N ALA A 17 9.79 0.98 6.04
CA ALA A 17 8.76 0.63 5.07
C ALA A 17 7.96 1.86 4.62
N PHE A 18 7.70 2.82 5.52
CA PHE A 18 7.04 4.07 5.16
C PHE A 18 7.88 4.93 4.21
N LYS A 19 9.17 5.10 4.51
CA LYS A 19 10.10 5.88 3.68
C LYS A 19 10.26 5.25 2.29
N GLU A 20 10.47 3.94 2.24
CA GLU A 20 10.57 3.21 0.97
C GLU A 20 9.26 3.26 0.20
N GLY A 21 8.12 3.05 0.86
CA GLY A 21 6.80 3.11 0.25
C GLY A 21 6.47 4.49 -0.33
N ARG A 22 6.84 5.55 0.38
CA ARG A 22 6.74 6.93 -0.13
C ARG A 22 7.60 7.10 -1.39
N SER A 23 8.83 6.61 -1.38
CA SER A 23 9.70 6.68 -2.57
C SER A 23 9.09 5.93 -3.76
N LEU A 24 8.52 4.73 -3.55
CA LEU A 24 7.84 3.97 -4.61
C LEU A 24 6.63 4.73 -5.18
N PHE A 25 5.86 5.39 -4.31
CA PHE A 25 4.73 6.23 -4.68
C PHE A 25 5.18 7.47 -5.47
N GLU A 26 6.19 8.20 -4.98
CA GLU A 26 6.75 9.39 -5.64
C GLU A 26 7.38 9.07 -7.01
N ASN A 27 7.96 7.88 -7.16
CA ASN A 27 8.48 7.38 -8.44
C ASN A 27 7.37 6.86 -9.40
N GLY A 28 6.09 6.88 -8.98
CA GLY A 28 4.99 6.41 -9.83
C GLY A 28 5.02 4.91 -10.12
N LEU A 29 5.63 4.11 -9.24
CA LEU A 29 5.74 2.66 -9.42
C LEU A 29 4.44 1.93 -9.06
N VAL A 30 3.49 2.61 -8.42
CA VAL A 30 2.16 2.06 -8.12
C VAL A 30 1.36 1.97 -9.41
N MET A 31 1.22 0.76 -9.94
CA MET A 31 0.48 0.51 -11.18
C MET A 31 -1.00 0.75 -10.98
N ASP A 32 -1.57 0.22 -9.89
CA ASP A 32 -2.99 0.35 -9.58
C ASP A 32 -3.18 0.41 -8.07
N ALA A 33 -4.18 1.16 -7.62
CA ALA A 33 -4.60 1.16 -6.23
C ALA A 33 -6.10 1.47 -6.15
N ALA A 34 -6.83 0.61 -5.45
CA ALA A 34 -8.27 0.69 -5.26
C ALA A 34 -8.61 0.51 -3.78
N ALA A 35 -9.29 1.51 -3.21
CA ALA A 35 -9.94 1.36 -1.90
C ALA A 35 -11.14 0.42 -2.02
N GLY A 36 -11.28 -0.50 -1.08
CA GLY A 36 -12.45 -1.34 -0.88
C GLY A 36 -13.17 -1.03 0.43
N SER A 37 -14.20 -1.81 0.75
CA SER A 37 -15.08 -1.58 1.91
C SER A 37 -14.39 -1.79 3.27
N THR A 38 -13.38 -2.66 3.32
CA THR A 38 -12.68 -3.10 4.54
C THR A 38 -11.16 -3.00 4.44
N GLY A 39 -10.65 -2.23 3.47
CA GLY A 39 -9.22 -2.14 3.19
C GLY A 39 -8.95 -1.60 1.81
N TRP A 40 -7.77 -1.87 1.27
CA TRP A 40 -7.39 -1.48 -0.08
C TRP A 40 -6.57 -2.57 -0.75
N LYS A 41 -6.57 -2.55 -2.08
CA LYS A 41 -5.77 -3.46 -2.90
C LYS A 41 -5.12 -2.68 -4.01
N GLY A 42 -4.04 -3.21 -4.54
CA GLY A 42 -3.35 -2.59 -5.65
C GLY A 42 -2.20 -3.44 -6.15
N SER A 43 -1.46 -2.86 -7.09
CA SER A 43 -0.29 -3.48 -7.70
C SER A 43 0.83 -2.47 -7.78
N VAL A 44 2.04 -2.85 -7.36
CA VAL A 44 3.24 -2.03 -7.43
C VAL A 44 4.25 -2.71 -8.34
N LYS A 45 4.84 -1.95 -9.26
CA LYS A 45 5.91 -2.42 -10.13
C LYS A 45 7.19 -2.53 -9.31
N SER A 46 7.72 -3.73 -9.20
CA SER A 46 9.00 -4.02 -8.54
C SER A 46 9.95 -4.61 -9.58
N GLY A 47 10.87 -3.78 -10.08
CA GLY A 47 11.73 -4.12 -11.21
C GLY A 47 10.94 -4.45 -12.48
N SER A 48 11.04 -5.69 -12.94
CA SER A 48 10.40 -6.21 -14.16
C SER A 48 9.07 -6.92 -13.92
N ARG A 49 8.60 -7.06 -12.67
CA ARG A 49 7.32 -7.72 -12.35
C ARG A 49 6.40 -6.80 -11.55
N ALA A 50 5.09 -6.95 -11.77
CA ALA A 50 4.08 -6.32 -10.92
C ALA A 50 3.81 -7.19 -9.68
N ILE A 51 4.01 -6.61 -8.50
CA ILE A 51 3.71 -7.23 -7.21
C ILE A 51 2.30 -6.81 -6.81
N ARG A 52 1.42 -7.78 -6.59
CA ARG A 52 0.08 -7.54 -6.05
C ARG A 52 0.14 -7.37 -4.54
N VAL A 53 -0.63 -6.41 -4.06
CA VAL A 53 -0.73 -6.04 -2.66
C VAL A 53 -2.20 -5.94 -2.28
N GLY A 54 -2.60 -6.63 -1.23
CA GLY A 54 -3.90 -6.47 -0.60
C GLY A 54 -3.70 -6.16 0.87
N VAL A 55 -4.35 -5.13 1.36
CA VAL A 55 -4.31 -4.76 2.77
C VAL A 55 -5.74 -4.74 3.30
N THR A 56 -5.97 -5.50 4.35
CA THR A 56 -7.26 -5.59 5.02
C THR A 56 -7.14 -4.87 6.34
N MET A 57 -7.92 -3.82 6.53
CA MET A 57 -7.96 -3.05 7.76
C MET A 57 -9.15 -3.52 8.58
N ARG A 58 -8.88 -4.27 9.65
CA ARG A 58 -9.91 -4.64 10.63
C ARG A 58 -10.18 -3.50 11.60
N SER A 59 -9.14 -2.77 12.00
CA SER A 59 -9.25 -1.63 12.90
C SER A 59 -8.08 -0.66 12.71
N ALA A 60 -8.12 0.53 13.34
CA ALA A 60 -7.05 1.55 13.24
C ALA A 60 -5.65 1.02 13.59
N THR A 61 -5.59 0.01 14.46
CA THR A 61 -4.37 -0.63 14.94
C THR A 61 -4.20 -2.07 14.44
N ASP A 62 -5.24 -2.67 13.84
CA ASP A 62 -5.21 -4.05 13.34
C ASP A 62 -5.35 -4.05 11.82
N ILE A 63 -4.21 -4.15 11.14
CA ILE A 63 -4.12 -4.12 9.69
C ILE A 63 -3.31 -5.31 9.21
N GLU A 64 -3.91 -6.12 8.36
CA GLU A 64 -3.27 -7.28 7.75
C GLU A 64 -2.79 -6.91 6.36
N ALA A 65 -1.47 -6.85 6.17
CA ALA A 65 -0.86 -6.68 4.86
C ALA A 65 -0.57 -8.04 4.21
N ARG A 66 -1.11 -8.24 3.01
CA ARG A 66 -0.81 -9.37 2.14
C ARG A 66 -0.14 -8.87 0.88
N CYS A 67 1.18 -8.88 0.89
CA CYS A 67 1.98 -8.59 -0.28
C CYS A 67 2.67 -9.86 -0.79
N ALA A 68 2.77 -10.01 -2.11
CA ALA A 68 3.51 -11.12 -2.71
C ALA A 68 5.05 -10.97 -2.58
N CYS A 69 5.55 -9.90 -1.96
CA CYS A 69 6.99 -9.72 -1.73
C CYS A 69 7.53 -10.72 -0.68
N PRO A 70 8.81 -11.10 -0.75
CA PRO A 70 9.43 -12.03 0.19
C PRO A 70 9.41 -11.49 1.63
N GLU A 71 9.58 -10.19 1.82
CA GLU A 71 9.57 -9.55 3.14
C GLU A 71 8.25 -9.75 3.87
N ASN A 72 7.12 -9.42 3.24
CA ASN A 72 5.79 -9.62 3.81
C ASN A 72 5.47 -11.11 4.01
N ARG A 73 6.00 -11.99 3.15
CA ARG A 73 5.82 -13.44 3.36
C ARG A 73 6.62 -13.95 4.56
N SER A 74 7.78 -13.34 4.83
CA SER A 74 8.65 -13.74 5.93
C SER A 74 8.21 -13.15 7.28
N THR A 75 7.75 -11.90 7.30
CA THR A 75 7.42 -11.18 8.54
C THR A 75 5.92 -11.06 8.79
N GLY A 76 5.10 -11.13 7.73
CA GLY A 76 3.68 -10.80 7.80
C GLY A 76 3.39 -9.32 8.03
N ALA A 77 4.42 -8.47 8.09
CA ALA A 77 4.29 -7.05 8.42
C ALA A 77 3.99 -6.19 7.19
N VAL A 78 3.56 -4.95 7.44
CA VAL A 78 3.27 -3.96 6.40
C VAL A 78 4.57 -3.55 5.69
N CYS A 79 4.76 -4.07 4.47
CA CYS A 79 5.93 -3.73 3.63
C CYS A 79 5.75 -2.39 2.90
N ALA A 80 6.85 -1.91 2.29
CA ALA A 80 6.86 -0.67 1.51
C ALA A 80 5.79 -0.63 0.40
N HIS A 81 5.49 -1.76 -0.24
CA HIS A 81 4.48 -1.84 -1.29
C HIS A 81 3.05 -1.57 -0.78
N ALA A 82 2.75 -2.01 0.44
CA ALA A 82 1.46 -1.78 1.11
C ALA A 82 1.27 -0.32 1.49
N VAL A 83 2.34 0.33 1.95
CA VAL A 83 2.33 1.79 2.20
C VAL A 83 2.15 2.55 0.89
N ALA A 84 2.89 2.21 -0.17
CA ALA A 84 2.82 2.91 -1.44
C ALA A 84 1.40 2.88 -2.05
N THR A 85 0.76 1.71 -2.02
CA THR A 85 -0.65 1.58 -2.46
C THR A 85 -1.63 2.31 -1.55
N GLY A 86 -1.39 2.33 -0.24
CA GLY A 86 -2.23 3.10 0.69
C GLY A 86 -2.12 4.62 0.44
N LEU A 87 -0.91 5.13 0.23
CA LEU A 87 -0.66 6.53 -0.14
C LEU A 87 -1.28 6.89 -1.48
N ALA A 88 -1.25 5.97 -2.45
CA ALA A 88 -1.90 6.15 -3.75
C ALA A 88 -3.43 6.26 -3.63
N VAL A 89 -4.03 5.43 -2.78
CA VAL A 89 -5.47 5.51 -2.48
C VAL A 89 -5.82 6.82 -1.77
N ILE A 90 -5.06 7.23 -0.76
CA ILE A 90 -5.27 8.49 -0.02
C ILE A 90 -5.13 9.70 -0.95
N SER A 91 -4.10 9.71 -1.79
CA SER A 91 -3.81 10.81 -2.71
C SER A 91 -4.69 10.79 -3.96
N GLY A 92 -5.45 9.71 -4.19
CA GLY A 92 -6.15 9.47 -5.46
C GLY A 92 -5.20 9.38 -6.67
N LYS A 93 -3.92 9.06 -6.45
CA LYS A 93 -2.86 9.12 -7.46
C LYS A 93 -2.26 7.73 -7.66
N SER A 94 -2.76 7.02 -8.66
CA SER A 94 -2.28 5.69 -9.06
C SER A 94 -1.87 5.77 -10.53
N ALA A 95 -0.85 5.02 -11.00
CA ALA A 95 -0.51 5.08 -12.43
C ALA A 95 -1.67 4.61 -13.33
N ALA A 96 -2.63 3.84 -12.80
CA ALA A 96 -3.87 3.46 -13.47
C ALA A 96 -4.96 4.55 -13.48
N THR A 97 -4.89 5.58 -12.62
CA THR A 97 -5.87 6.67 -12.63
C THR A 97 -5.45 7.75 -13.64
N LYS A 98 -5.56 7.38 -14.91
CA LYS A 98 -6.21 8.26 -15.88
C LYS A 98 -7.71 8.15 -15.59
N GLN A 99 -8.21 8.98 -14.67
CA GLN A 99 -9.64 9.30 -14.64
C GLN A 99 -9.80 10.54 -15.53
N GLU A 100 -10.15 10.30 -16.79
CA GLU A 100 -10.78 11.29 -17.68
C GLU A 100 -12.30 11.32 -17.42
#